data_AF-A0AAU0Y923-F1
#
_entry.id   AF-A0AAU0Y923-F1
#
_cell.length_a   1.000
_cell.length_b   1.000
_cell.length_c   1.000
_cell.angle_alpha   90.00
_cell.angle_beta   90.00
_cell.angle_gamma   90.00
#
_symmetry.space_group_name_H-M   'P 1'
#
loop_
_entity.id
_entity.type
_entity.pdbx_description
1 polymer ?
#
loop_
_entity_poly.entity_id
_entity_poly.type
_entity_poly.pdbx_seq_one_letter_code
_entity_poly.pdbx_strand_id
1 'polypeptide(L)'
;MPLPFLTADRAFDASAEDIALPFDDHDSWRRPYRPGPWRVAAAATLLLLASYVLIAGMIIAFAGALPGASACLGLALVVILCALRMLRVGAWVSRHGVRRVGFFITTTVPWNRVTAVRTVQQPVKWLGFPRTVQGQALILVRLGGDAVPPLLTDSNADFLGRSEAFDRAADTIEAWDDEYRLS
;
A
#
# COMPACT_ATOMS: atom_id res chain seq x y z
N MET A 1 -9.33 -32.38 -37.32
CA MET A 1 -9.35 -30.95 -36.94
C MET A 1 -9.04 -30.86 -35.45
N PRO A 2 -7.87 -30.36 -35.04
CA PRO A 2 -7.51 -30.25 -33.64
C PRO A 2 -8.16 -29.00 -33.01
N LEU A 3 -8.82 -29.20 -31.87
CA LEU A 3 -9.48 -28.14 -31.13
C LEU A 3 -8.44 -27.38 -30.26
N PRO A 4 -8.35 -26.04 -30.37
CA PRO A 4 -7.35 -25.25 -29.65
C PRO A 4 -7.93 -24.80 -28.30
N PHE A 5 -8.05 -25.73 -27.35
CA PHE A 5 -8.35 -25.41 -25.94
C PHE A 5 -7.15 -25.63 -25.01
N LEU A 6 -5.95 -25.80 -25.59
CA LEU A 6 -4.69 -26.03 -24.89
C LEU A 6 -3.72 -24.84 -25.01
N THR A 7 -4.26 -23.63 -25.07
CA THR A 7 -3.55 -22.44 -24.56
C THR A 7 -4.30 -21.95 -23.34
N ALA A 8 -4.29 -22.80 -22.30
CA ALA A 8 -4.34 -22.35 -20.91
C ALA A 8 -3.04 -21.58 -20.59
N ASP A 9 -2.71 -20.62 -21.44
CA ASP A 9 -1.82 -19.55 -21.09
C ASP A 9 -2.62 -18.75 -20.07
N ARG A 10 -2.24 -18.90 -18.80
CA ARG A 10 -2.68 -17.99 -17.74
C ARG A 10 -2.08 -16.63 -18.07
N ALA A 11 -2.63 -15.96 -19.09
CA ALA A 11 -2.78 -14.54 -19.07
C ALA A 11 -3.47 -14.27 -17.75
N PHE A 12 -2.67 -13.84 -16.76
CA PHE A 12 -3.12 -13.38 -15.46
C PHE A 12 -4.43 -12.64 -15.68
N ASP A 13 -5.50 -13.17 -15.10
CA ASP A 13 -6.85 -12.63 -15.15
C ASP A 13 -6.89 -11.34 -14.32
N ALA A 14 -6.10 -10.35 -14.74
CA ALA A 14 -5.93 -9.03 -14.15
C ALA A 14 -7.05 -8.08 -14.59
N SER A 15 -8.10 -8.63 -15.22
CA SER A 15 -9.26 -7.97 -15.78
C SER A 15 -10.59 -8.45 -15.18
N ALA A 16 -10.61 -9.55 -14.42
CA ALA A 16 -11.85 -10.12 -13.87
C ALA A 16 -12.35 -9.48 -12.55
N GLU A 17 -11.54 -8.64 -11.88
CA GLU A 17 -11.94 -8.00 -10.61
C GLU A 17 -12.48 -6.57 -10.76
N ASP A 18 -12.59 -6.04 -11.99
CA ASP A 18 -13.13 -4.69 -12.27
C ASP A 18 -14.53 -4.75 -12.92
N ILE A 19 -15.19 -5.90 -12.83
CA ILE A 19 -16.63 -6.01 -13.07
C ILE A 19 -17.28 -5.82 -11.70
N ALA A 20 -17.80 -4.62 -11.45
CA ALA A 20 -18.65 -4.36 -10.29
C ALA A 20 -19.84 -5.35 -10.37
N LEU A 21 -19.76 -6.44 -9.60
CA LEU A 21 -20.87 -7.37 -9.45
C LEU A 21 -22.03 -6.59 -8.82
N PRO A 22 -23.30 -6.88 -9.18
CA PRO A 22 -24.47 -6.18 -8.63
C PRO A 22 -24.63 -6.26 -7.09
N PHE A 23 -23.78 -7.02 -6.41
CA PHE A 23 -23.72 -7.19 -4.96
C PHE A 23 -22.30 -6.96 -4.44
N ASP A 24 -21.55 -6.02 -5.03
CA ASP A 24 -20.19 -5.75 -4.61
C ASP A 24 -20.17 -5.40 -3.11
N ASP A 25 -19.45 -6.18 -2.32
CA ASP A 25 -19.49 -6.09 -0.87
C ASP A 25 -18.68 -4.86 -0.41
N HIS A 26 -19.34 -3.71 -0.37
CA HIS A 26 -18.80 -2.43 0.11
C HIS A 26 -18.40 -2.49 1.60
N ASP A 27 -18.67 -3.59 2.31
CA ASP A 27 -18.23 -3.80 3.69
C ASP A 27 -16.76 -4.24 3.78
N SER A 28 -16.21 -4.79 2.70
CA SER A 28 -14.82 -5.24 2.64
C SER A 28 -13.82 -4.06 2.53
N TRP A 29 -12.68 -4.15 3.21
CA TRP A 29 -11.61 -3.15 3.11
C TRP A 29 -10.87 -3.30 1.79
N ARG A 30 -11.07 -2.38 0.86
CA ARG A 30 -10.43 -2.40 -0.47
C ARG A 30 -9.39 -1.30 -0.62
N ARG A 31 -8.37 -1.57 -1.43
CA ARG A 31 -7.41 -0.55 -1.85
C ARG A 31 -7.93 0.13 -3.11
N PRO A 32 -8.09 1.46 -3.12
CA PRO A 32 -8.55 2.18 -4.32
C PRO A 32 -7.55 2.17 -5.49
N TYR A 33 -6.32 1.73 -5.26
CA TYR A 33 -5.23 1.81 -6.22
C TYR A 33 -4.32 0.58 -6.17
N ARG A 34 -3.67 0.29 -7.30
CA ARG A 34 -2.69 -0.79 -7.41
C ARG A 34 -1.37 -0.40 -6.71
N PRO A 35 -0.67 -1.34 -6.04
CA PRO A 35 0.64 -1.07 -5.47
C PRO A 35 1.61 -0.53 -6.53
N GLY A 36 2.34 0.53 -6.21
CA GLY A 36 3.30 1.13 -7.13
C GLY A 36 4.50 0.21 -7.42
N PRO A 37 5.12 0.34 -8.61
CA PRO A 37 6.26 -0.50 -9.01
C PRO A 37 7.45 -0.37 -8.04
N TRP A 38 7.64 0.81 -7.43
CA TRP A 38 8.70 1.06 -6.47
C TRP A 38 8.56 0.24 -5.17
N ARG A 39 7.33 -0.05 -4.73
CA ARG A 39 7.14 -0.92 -3.55
C ARG A 39 7.40 -2.37 -3.87
N VAL A 40 7.02 -2.80 -5.08
CA VAL A 40 7.34 -4.15 -5.57
C VAL A 40 8.85 -4.30 -5.71
N ALA A 41 9.53 -3.33 -6.32
CA ALA A 41 10.98 -3.32 -6.45
C ALA A 41 11.68 -3.34 -5.08
N ALA A 42 11.28 -2.47 -4.14
CA ALA A 42 11.87 -2.43 -2.80
C ALA A 42 11.63 -3.74 -2.02
N ALA A 43 10.43 -4.32 -2.09
CA ALA A 43 10.13 -5.60 -1.46
C ALA A 43 10.96 -6.74 -2.08
N ALA A 44 11.11 -6.77 -3.41
CA ALA A 44 11.95 -7.74 -4.10
C ALA A 44 13.42 -7.61 -3.66
N THR A 45 13.95 -6.38 -3.56
CA THR A 45 15.31 -6.14 -3.06
C THR A 45 15.49 -6.61 -1.62
N LEU A 46 14.51 -6.36 -0.74
CA LEU A 46 14.57 -6.85 0.65
C LEU A 46 14.53 -8.38 0.73
N LEU A 47 13.71 -9.03 -0.10
CA LEU A 47 13.66 -10.50 -0.16
C LEU A 47 14.95 -11.09 -0.73
N LEU A 48 15.56 -10.44 -1.72
CA LEU A 48 16.89 -10.82 -2.23
C LEU A 48 17.95 -10.72 -1.13
N LEU A 49 17.95 -9.62 -0.36
CA LEU A 49 18.83 -9.44 0.79
C LEU A 49 18.60 -10.51 1.86
N ALA A 50 17.34 -10.83 2.18
CA ALA A 50 17.00 -11.88 3.12
C ALA A 50 17.51 -13.25 2.66
N SER A 51 17.37 -13.56 1.36
CA SER A 51 17.91 -14.79 0.77
C SER A 51 19.43 -14.89 0.96
N TYR A 52 20.17 -13.81 0.68
CA TYR A 52 21.61 -13.75 0.91
C TYR A 52 21.97 -13.97 2.39
N VAL A 53 21.26 -13.33 3.33
CA VAL A 53 21.49 -13.48 4.78
C VAL A 53 21.20 -14.91 5.24
N LEU A 54 20.17 -15.57 4.70
CA LEU A 54 19.87 -16.96 5.02
C LEU A 54 20.98 -17.90 4.52
N ILE A 55 21.51 -17.68 3.32
CA ILE A 55 22.64 -18.46 2.79
C ILE A 55 23.88 -18.25 3.67
N ALA A 56 24.17 -17.00 4.06
CA ALA A 56 25.28 -16.71 4.98
C ALA A 56 25.09 -17.40 6.35
N GLY A 57 23.88 -17.32 6.92
CA GLY A 57 23.53 -17.99 8.18
C GLY A 57 23.68 -19.51 8.10
N MET A 58 23.31 -20.10 6.96
CA MET A 58 23.51 -21.53 6.69
C MET A 58 25.00 -21.89 6.70
N ILE A 59 25.84 -21.12 6.01
CA ILE A 59 27.31 -21.34 5.99
C ILE A 59 27.90 -21.24 7.40
N ILE A 60 27.46 -20.26 8.18
CA ILE A 60 27.90 -20.05 9.58
C ILE A 60 27.47 -21.23 10.48
N ALA A 61 26.26 -21.76 10.26
CA ALA A 61 25.79 -22.95 10.96
C ALA A 61 26.69 -24.16 10.66
N PHE A 62 27.03 -24.37 9.38
CA PHE A 62 27.95 -25.44 8.95
C PHE A 62 29.37 -25.26 9.50
N ALA A 63 29.82 -24.02 9.72
CA ALA A 63 31.09 -23.71 10.37
C ALA A 63 31.08 -23.95 11.90
N GLY A 64 29.94 -24.38 12.48
CA GLY A 64 29.80 -24.68 13.91
C GLY A 64 29.49 -23.48 14.79
N ALA A 65 29.30 -22.28 14.21
CA ALA A 65 29.01 -21.06 14.96
C ALA A 65 27.49 -20.84 15.11
N LEU A 66 26.84 -21.69 15.91
CA LEU A 66 25.39 -21.66 16.15
C LEU A 66 24.84 -20.27 16.58
N PRO A 67 25.51 -19.49 17.45
CA PRO A 67 25.03 -18.15 17.79
C PRO A 67 24.95 -17.22 16.57
N GLY A 68 25.96 -17.25 15.70
CA GLY A 68 26.01 -16.44 14.49
C GLY A 68 24.91 -16.84 13.50
N ALA A 69 24.66 -18.14 13.32
CA ALA A 69 23.59 -18.63 12.47
C ALA A 69 22.20 -18.20 12.97
N SER A 70 21.97 -18.28 14.28
CA SER A 70 20.70 -17.85 14.88
C SER A 70 20.46 -16.34 14.74
N ALA A 71 21.52 -15.53 14.87
CA ALA A 71 21.45 -14.09 14.65
C ALA A 71 21.12 -13.75 13.18
N CYS A 72 21.75 -14.43 12.22
CA CYS A 72 21.44 -14.27 10.79
C CYS A 72 19.99 -14.67 10.48
N LEU A 73 19.51 -15.77 11.06
CA LEU A 73 18.13 -16.22 10.88
C LEU A 73 17.12 -15.21 11.44
N GLY A 74 17.38 -14.69 12.65
CA GLY A 74 16.56 -13.63 13.24
C GLY A 74 16.53 -12.36 12.38
N LEU A 75 17.69 -11.94 11.87
CA LEU A 75 17.78 -10.79 10.97
C LEU A 75 17.00 -11.01 9.67
N ALA A 76 17.11 -12.18 9.04
CA ALA A 76 16.37 -12.49 7.82
C ALA A 76 14.85 -12.44 8.04
N LEU A 77 14.35 -12.98 9.17
CA LEU A 77 12.93 -12.90 9.52
C LEU A 77 12.46 -11.45 9.67
N VAL A 78 13.25 -10.60 10.33
CA VAL A 78 12.94 -9.17 10.46
C VAL A 78 12.85 -8.50 9.09
N VAL A 79 13.79 -8.79 8.18
CA VAL A 79 13.80 -8.23 6.81
C VAL A 79 12.57 -8.68 6.02
N ILE A 80 12.19 -9.97 6.11
CA ILE A 80 10.99 -10.50 5.45
C ILE A 80 9.73 -9.83 6.00
N LEU A 81 9.60 -9.70 7.32
CA LEU A 81 8.47 -9.02 7.95
C LEU A 81 8.38 -7.56 7.53
N CYS A 82 9.51 -6.85 7.45
CA CYS A 82 9.57 -5.48 6.93
C CYS A 82 9.10 -5.40 5.47
N ALA A 83 9.50 -6.34 4.60
CA ALA A 83 9.05 -6.39 3.20
C ALA A 83 7.52 -6.59 3.11
N LEU A 84 6.98 -7.57 3.84
CA LEU A 84 5.54 -7.82 3.88
C LEU A 84 4.77 -6.65 4.48
N ARG A 85 5.28 -6.04 5.56
CA ARG A 85 4.70 -4.86 6.19
C ARG A 85 4.67 -3.71 5.20
N MET A 86 5.76 -3.48 4.47
CA MET A 86 5.87 -2.46 3.45
C MET A 86 4.87 -2.66 2.32
N LEU A 87 4.47 -3.89 1.98
CA LEU A 87 3.40 -4.19 1.00
C LEU A 87 1.98 -3.98 1.57
N ARG A 88 1.79 -4.05 2.89
CA ARG A 88 0.50 -3.77 3.56
C ARG A 88 0.25 -2.32 3.93
N VAL A 89 1.26 -1.45 3.87
CA VAL A 89 1.10 0.01 4.05
C VAL A 89 0.26 0.62 2.92
N GLY A 90 -0.59 1.61 3.20
CA GLY A 90 -1.43 2.26 2.18
C GLY A 90 -2.77 2.71 2.73
N ALA A 91 -3.57 3.35 1.87
CA ALA A 91 -4.97 3.67 2.19
C ALA A 91 -5.88 2.51 1.77
N TRP A 92 -6.83 2.22 2.66
CA TRP A 92 -7.87 1.23 2.49
C TRP A 92 -9.20 1.93 2.76
N VAL A 93 -10.20 1.63 1.96
CA VAL A 93 -11.54 2.25 2.03
C VAL A 93 -12.57 1.14 2.22
N SER A 94 -13.63 1.45 2.97
CA SER A 94 -14.80 0.61 3.21
C SER A 94 -16.00 1.54 3.45
N ARG A 95 -17.24 1.02 3.41
CA ARG A 95 -18.43 1.79 3.82
C ARG A 95 -18.34 2.35 5.23
N HIS A 96 -17.52 1.73 6.09
CA HIS A 96 -17.38 2.13 7.49
C HIS A 96 -16.45 3.34 7.65
N GLY A 97 -15.60 3.63 6.65
CA GLY A 97 -14.63 4.71 6.72
C GLY A 97 -13.37 4.46 5.90
N VAL A 98 -12.40 5.33 6.15
CA VAL A 98 -11.08 5.29 5.53
C VAL A 98 -10.04 4.85 6.56
N ARG A 99 -9.22 3.87 6.20
CA ARG A 99 -8.12 3.35 7.00
C ARG A 99 -6.79 3.58 6.33
N ARG A 100 -5.95 4.41 6.96
CA ARG A 100 -4.55 4.59 6.58
C ARG A 100 -3.68 3.63 7.40
N VAL A 101 -3.12 2.64 6.73
CA VAL A 101 -2.12 1.75 7.33
C VAL A 101 -0.75 2.36 7.06
N GLY A 102 -0.14 2.99 8.06
CA GLY A 102 1.27 3.37 8.05
C GLY A 102 2.17 2.22 8.46
N PHE A 103 3.49 2.40 8.36
CA PHE A 103 4.46 1.37 8.74
C PHE A 103 4.34 1.04 10.23
N PHE A 104 4.31 2.07 11.08
CA PHE A 104 4.19 1.94 12.54
C PHE A 104 2.77 2.13 13.07
N ILE A 105 2.01 3.07 12.49
CA ILE A 105 0.71 3.50 13.02
C ILE A 105 -0.37 3.20 11.99
N THR A 106 -1.52 2.72 12.47
CA THR A 106 -2.73 2.58 11.65
C THR A 106 -3.77 3.55 12.15
N THR A 107 -4.28 4.41 11.27
CA THR A 107 -5.30 5.40 11.59
C THR A 107 -6.57 5.05 10.82
N THR A 108 -7.67 4.84 11.54
CA THR A 108 -8.99 4.62 10.94
C THR A 108 -9.87 5.81 11.25
N VAL A 109 -10.49 6.38 10.22
CA VAL A 109 -11.43 7.49 10.34
C VAL A 109 -12.78 7.07 9.76
N PRO A 110 -13.84 7.01 10.58
CA PRO A 110 -15.18 6.73 10.09
C PRO A 110 -15.75 7.92 9.31
N TRP A 111 -16.53 7.66 8.26
CA TRP A 111 -17.11 8.70 7.38
C TRP A 111 -17.96 9.72 8.14
N ASN A 112 -18.67 9.31 9.19
CA ASN A 112 -19.45 10.22 10.06
C ASN A 112 -18.61 11.30 10.78
N ARG A 113 -17.28 11.15 10.82
CA ARG A 113 -16.35 12.13 11.38
C ARG A 113 -15.61 12.89 10.28
N VAL A 114 -15.85 12.60 9.01
CA VAL A 114 -15.22 13.28 7.88
C VAL A 114 -16.10 14.47 7.49
N THR A 115 -15.54 15.67 7.51
CA THR A 115 -16.24 16.88 7.07
C THR A 115 -16.03 17.13 5.58
N ALA A 116 -14.81 16.89 5.11
CA ALA A 116 -14.44 17.01 3.71
C ALA A 116 -13.18 16.21 3.41
N VAL A 117 -13.16 15.55 2.26
CA VAL A 117 -11.94 15.12 1.60
C VAL A 117 -11.57 16.17 0.56
N ARG A 118 -10.31 16.61 0.54
CA ARG A 118 -9.82 17.49 -0.53
C ARG A 118 -8.36 17.29 -0.82
N THR A 119 -8.01 17.47 -2.09
CA THR A 119 -6.61 17.53 -2.53
C THR A 119 -6.05 18.92 -2.31
N VAL A 120 -4.91 19.02 -1.61
CA VAL A 120 -4.21 20.30 -1.37
C VAL A 120 -2.78 20.25 -1.88
N GLN A 121 -2.31 21.37 -2.42
CA GLN A 121 -0.91 21.59 -2.77
C GLN A 121 -0.16 21.93 -1.49
N GLN A 122 0.76 21.07 -1.06
CA GLN A 122 1.57 21.30 0.14
C GLN A 122 2.95 20.66 -0.01
N PRO A 123 3.98 21.14 0.72
CA PRO A 123 5.26 20.45 0.74
C PRO A 123 5.11 19.05 1.33
N VAL A 124 5.38 18.04 0.51
CA VAL A 124 5.20 16.63 0.84
C VAL A 124 6.54 15.94 1.06
N LYS A 125 6.57 14.98 1.98
CA LYS A 125 7.79 14.19 2.25
C LYS A 125 8.07 13.25 1.09
N TRP A 126 9.24 13.39 0.49
CA TRP A 126 9.68 12.51 -0.59
C TRP A 126 9.95 11.11 -0.06
N LEU A 127 9.14 10.11 -0.44
CA LEU A 127 9.26 8.72 0.01
C LEU A 127 9.28 8.52 1.56
N GLY A 128 8.80 9.50 2.32
CA GLY A 128 8.89 9.51 3.79
C GLY A 128 10.22 10.03 4.37
N PHE A 129 11.18 10.44 3.53
CA PHE A 129 12.39 11.14 3.98
C PHE A 129 12.07 12.54 4.53
N PRO A 130 12.95 13.12 5.38
CA PRO A 130 12.77 14.47 5.90
C PRO A 130 12.83 15.56 4.82
N ARG A 131 13.26 15.22 3.60
CA ARG A 131 13.26 16.14 2.46
C ARG A 131 11.84 16.31 1.94
N THR A 132 11.37 17.56 1.95
CA THR A 132 10.09 17.94 1.37
C THR A 132 10.25 18.37 -0.09
N VAL A 133 9.31 17.97 -0.93
CA VAL A 133 9.20 18.38 -2.33
C VAL A 133 7.82 19.03 -2.52
N GLN A 134 7.70 19.99 -3.43
CA GLN A 134 6.40 20.57 -3.77
C GLN A 134 5.55 19.50 -4.45
N GLY A 135 4.36 19.24 -3.93
CA GLY A 135 3.48 18.21 -4.45
C GLY A 135 2.07 18.28 -3.89
N GLN A 136 1.28 17.27 -4.24
CA GLN A 136 -0.11 17.13 -3.85
C GLN A 136 -0.28 16.10 -2.74
N ALA A 137 -1.15 16.45 -1.80
CA ALA A 137 -1.58 15.54 -0.76
C ALA A 137 -3.10 15.55 -0.65
N LEU A 138 -3.66 14.34 -0.55
CA LEU A 138 -5.05 14.16 -0.19
C LEU A 138 -5.17 14.27 1.33
N ILE A 139 -5.88 15.29 1.80
CA ILE A 139 -6.12 15.48 3.24
C ILE A 139 -7.58 15.19 3.55
N LEU A 140 -7.79 14.59 4.72
CA LEU A 140 -9.11 14.32 5.25
C LEU A 140 -9.33 15.23 6.45
N VAL A 141 -10.36 16.08 6.36
CA VAL A 141 -10.71 17.04 7.41
C VAL A 141 -11.72 16.38 8.34
N ARG A 142 -11.41 16.31 9.63
CA ARG A 142 -12.30 15.71 10.63
C ARG A 142 -13.26 16.76 11.22
N LEU A 143 -14.45 16.31 11.62
CA LEU A 143 -15.41 17.09 12.41
C LEU A 143 -14.73 17.54 13.72
N GLY A 144 -14.47 18.84 13.84
CA GLY A 144 -13.64 19.41 14.92
C GLY A 144 -12.40 20.18 14.44
N GLY A 145 -12.08 20.18 13.14
CA GLY A 145 -11.07 21.07 12.55
C GLY A 145 -9.63 20.57 12.60
N ASP A 146 -9.36 19.50 13.35
CA ASP A 146 -8.03 18.89 13.37
C ASP A 146 -7.70 18.26 12.02
N ALA A 147 -6.65 18.79 11.37
CA ALA A 147 -6.10 18.24 10.15
C ALA A 147 -5.43 16.90 10.46
N VAL A 148 -6.01 15.81 9.96
CA VAL A 148 -5.41 14.47 10.05
C VAL A 148 -4.15 14.45 9.17
N PRO A 149 -3.08 13.72 9.55
CA PRO A 149 -1.93 13.52 8.67
C PRO A 149 -2.36 13.11 7.26
N PRO A 150 -1.68 13.62 6.22
CA PRO A 150 -2.10 13.43 4.82
C PRO A 150 -2.32 11.94 4.52
N LEU A 151 -3.50 11.66 3.95
CA LEU A 151 -3.98 10.31 3.71
C LEU A 151 -3.16 9.65 2.60
N LEU A 152 -3.02 10.36 1.48
CA LEU A 152 -2.23 9.99 0.32
C LEU A 152 -1.37 11.17 -0.13
N THR A 153 -0.33 10.86 -0.89
CA THR A 153 0.67 11.83 -1.32
C THR A 153 1.25 11.39 -2.66
N ASP A 154 1.37 12.31 -3.61
CA ASP A 154 1.90 12.07 -4.96
C ASP A 154 3.35 11.52 -4.95
N SER A 155 4.12 11.89 -3.94
CA SER A 155 5.54 11.56 -3.78
C SER A 155 5.77 10.30 -2.95
N ASN A 156 4.72 9.52 -2.69
CA ASN A 156 4.81 8.25 -2.00
C ASN A 156 5.32 7.14 -2.94
N ALA A 157 5.85 6.05 -2.38
CA ALA A 157 6.37 4.90 -3.13
C ALA A 157 5.34 4.24 -4.07
N ASP A 158 4.05 4.51 -3.85
CA ASP A 158 2.96 4.05 -4.71
C ASP A 158 2.78 4.91 -5.98
N PHE A 159 3.08 6.21 -5.91
CA PHE A 159 2.71 7.21 -6.93
C PHE A 159 3.92 7.93 -7.54
N LEU A 160 5.15 7.62 -7.10
CA LEU A 160 6.37 8.20 -7.63
C LEU A 160 6.47 7.96 -9.16
N GLY A 161 6.31 9.03 -9.96
CA GLY A 161 6.29 8.96 -11.42
C GLY A 161 4.95 8.53 -12.04
N ARG A 162 3.86 8.51 -11.26
CA ARG A 162 2.50 8.13 -11.70
C ARG A 162 1.44 9.05 -11.09
N SER A 163 1.45 10.33 -11.46
CA SER A 163 0.45 11.32 -11.00
C SER A 163 -0.98 10.91 -11.35
N GLU A 164 -1.23 10.34 -12.53
CA GLU A 164 -2.58 9.88 -12.93
C GLU A 164 -3.15 8.79 -12.01
N ALA A 165 -2.30 7.95 -11.41
CA ALA A 165 -2.74 6.95 -10.46
C ALA A 165 -3.09 7.57 -9.10
N PHE A 166 -2.46 8.69 -8.76
CA PHE A 166 -2.81 9.49 -7.59
C PHE A 166 -4.15 10.20 -7.83
N ASP A 167 -4.33 10.84 -8.98
CA ASP A 167 -5.56 11.55 -9.33
C ASP A 167 -6.76 10.58 -9.32
N ARG A 168 -6.65 9.41 -9.97
CA ARG A 168 -7.70 8.38 -9.95
C ARG A 168 -8.02 7.90 -8.53
N ALA A 169 -7.00 7.74 -7.68
CA ALA A 169 -7.20 7.33 -6.29
C ALA A 169 -7.89 8.42 -5.47
N ALA A 170 -7.53 9.69 -5.70
CA ALA A 170 -8.17 10.84 -5.08
C ALA A 170 -9.64 10.94 -5.51
N ASP A 171 -9.91 10.91 -6.82
CA ASP A 171 -11.26 10.94 -7.39
C ASP A 171 -12.14 9.82 -6.82
N THR A 172 -11.59 8.61 -6.68
CA THR A 172 -12.32 7.48 -6.09
C THR A 172 -12.67 7.75 -4.63
N ILE A 173 -11.74 8.30 -3.84
CA ILE A 173 -11.99 8.58 -2.42
C ILE A 173 -12.96 9.75 -2.25
N GLU A 174 -12.87 10.78 -3.09
CA GLU A 174 -13.79 11.92 -3.11
C GLU A 174 -15.21 11.45 -3.50
N ALA A 175 -15.35 10.54 -4.47
CA ALA A 175 -16.65 9.94 -4.81
C ALA A 175 -17.28 9.16 -3.65
N TRP A 176 -16.47 8.40 -2.88
CA TRP A 176 -16.97 7.70 -1.68
C TRP A 176 -17.34 8.68 -0.55
N ASP A 177 -16.63 9.80 -0.40
CA ASP A 177 -17.00 10.85 0.56
C ASP A 177 -18.38 11.42 0.21
N ASP A 178 -18.61 11.75 -1.06
CA ASP A 178 -19.90 12.29 -1.51
C ASP A 178 -21.05 11.28 -1.36
N GLU A 179 -20.81 9.98 -1.60
CA GLU A 179 -21.81 8.92 -1.45
C GLU A 179 -22.22 8.70 0.02
N TYR A 180 -21.25 8.57 0.93
CA TYR A 180 -21.49 8.17 2.33
C TYR A 180 -21.62 9.33 3.32
N ARG A 181 -21.38 10.58 2.89
CA ARG A 181 -21.71 11.77 3.70
C ARG A 181 -23.20 12.11 3.68
N LEU A 182 -23.91 11.72 2.61
CA LEU A 182 -25.33 12.04 2.42
C LEU A 182 -26.28 11.00 3.04
N SER A 183 -25.77 9.86 3.51
CA SER A 183 -26.52 8.79 4.18
C SER A 183 -26.47 8.89 5.71
#